data_AF-A0A7C1YJZ9-F1
#
_entry.id   AF-A0A7C1YJZ9-F1
#
_cell.length_a   1.000
_cell.length_b   1.000
_cell.length_c   1.000
_cell.angle_alpha   90.00
_cell.angle_beta   90.00
_cell.angle_gamma   90.00
#
_symmetry.space_group_name_H-M   'P 1'
#
loop_
_entity.id
_entity.type
_entity.pdbx_description
1 polymer ?
#
loop_
_entity_poly.entity_id
_entity_poly.type
_entity_poly.pdbx_seq_one_letter_code
_entity_poly.pdbx_strand_id
1 'polypeptide(L)' 'MKPANKDEIAQCVVKVSHLIHAFPRVQELDINPIMISDDGYGIVAVDARVVLKPRSETRRQGMNAQPV' A
#
# COMPACT_ATOMS: atom_id res chain seq x y z
N MET A 1 -4.10 -9.60 29.21
CA MET A 1 -4.26 -9.59 27.74
C MET A 1 -4.21 -11.01 27.24
N LYS A 2 -5.08 -11.38 26.29
CA LYS A 2 -4.93 -12.64 25.56
C LYS A 2 -3.81 -12.48 24.53
N PRO A 3 -3.05 -13.53 24.20
CA PRO A 3 -2.13 -13.49 23.07
C PRO A 3 -2.89 -13.20 21.78
N ALA A 4 -2.32 -12.38 20.90
CA ALA A 4 -2.90 -12.09 19.60
C ALA A 4 -3.06 -13.36 18.75
N ASN A 5 -4.14 -13.43 17.96
CA ASN A 5 -4.39 -14.52 17.04
C ASN A 5 -3.39 -14.48 15.87
N LYS A 6 -2.42 -15.39 15.87
CA LYS A 6 -1.36 -15.44 14.85
C LYS A 6 -1.91 -15.73 13.44
N ASP A 7 -2.99 -16.49 13.32
CA ASP A 7 -3.56 -16.84 12.02
C ASP A 7 -4.21 -15.63 11.37
N GLU A 8 -4.88 -14.77 12.15
CA GLU A 8 -5.42 -13.51 11.66
C GLU A 8 -4.31 -12.57 11.19
N ILE A 9 -3.20 -12.50 11.93
CA ILE A 9 -2.03 -11.69 11.54
C ILE A 9 -1.45 -12.20 10.23
N ALA A 10 -1.27 -13.52 10.09
CA ALA A 10 -0.80 -14.12 8.85
C ALA A 10 -1.73 -13.82 7.68
N GLN A 11 -3.05 -13.92 7.87
CA GLN A 11 -4.04 -13.55 6.86
C GLN A 11 -3.98 -12.06 6.49
N CYS A 12 -3.73 -11.17 7.45
CA CYS A 12 -3.54 -9.74 7.19
C CYS A 12 -2.34 -9.52 6.24
N VAL A 13 -1.20 -10.14 6.52
CA VAL A 13 0.00 -10.04 5.68
C VAL A 13 -0.26 -10.58 4.26
N VAL A 14 -0.96 -11.71 4.13
CA VAL A 14 -1.35 -12.26 2.82
C VAL A 14 -2.25 -11.29 2.04
N LYS A 15 -3.24 -10.68 2.69
CA LYS A 15 -4.12 -9.67 2.05
C LYS A 15 -3.33 -8.45 1.57
N VAL A 16 -2.38 -7.98 2.37
CA VAL A 16 -1.48 -6.87 1.96
C VAL A 16 -0.62 -7.27 0.77
N SER A 17 -0.09 -8.51 0.75
CA SER A 17 0.66 -9.03 -0.39
C SER A 17 -0.19 -9.05 -1.68
N HIS A 18 -1.43 -9.55 -1.60
CA HIS A 18 -2.37 -9.50 -2.73
C HIS A 18 -2.67 -8.08 -3.19
N LEU A 19 -2.82 -7.13 -2.26
CA LEU A 19 -3.03 -5.71 -2.60
C LEU A 19 -1.83 -5.15 -3.39
N ILE A 20 -0.60 -5.36 -2.91
CA ILE A 20 0.60 -4.87 -3.60
C ILE A 20 0.72 -5.50 -4.99
N HIS A 21 0.40 -6.79 -5.12
CA HIS A 21 0.39 -7.48 -6.41
C HIS A 21 -0.66 -6.91 -7.38
N ALA A 22 -1.87 -6.61 -6.89
CA ALA A 22 -2.95 -6.05 -7.67
C ALA A 22 -2.69 -4.60 -8.14
N PHE A 23 -1.79 -3.87 -7.47
CA PHE A 23 -1.42 -2.50 -7.83
C PHE A 23 0.10 -2.38 -8.08
N PRO A 24 0.61 -2.78 -9.27
CA PRO A 24 2.05 -2.82 -9.58
C PRO A 24 2.80 -1.47 -9.50
N ARG A 25 2.05 -0.36 -9.37
CA ARG A 25 2.60 0.97 -9.14
C ARG A 25 3.00 1.21 -7.69
N VAL A 26 2.49 0.44 -6.72
CA VAL A 26 2.96 0.48 -5.34
C VAL A 26 4.42 0.03 -5.33
N GLN A 27 5.29 0.93 -4.88
CA GLN A 27 6.73 0.69 -4.75
C GLN A 27 7.08 0.29 -3.32
N GLU A 28 6.43 0.94 -2.35
CA GLU A 28 6.61 0.71 -0.92
C GLU A 28 5.26 0.85 -0.24
N LEU A 29 4.97 -0.03 0.71
CA LEU A 29 3.82 0.07 1.59
C LEU A 29 4.32 -0.24 3.00
N ASP A 30 4.19 0.74 3.88
CA ASP A 30 4.51 0.62 5.30
C ASP A 30 3.23 0.80 6.10
N ILE A 31 2.95 -0.13 7.02
CA ILE A 31 1.81 -0.05 7.94
C ILE A 31 2.35 0.04 9.35
N ASN A 32 2.15 1.17 9.99
CA ASN A 32 2.59 1.38 11.36
C ASN A 32 1.76 2.49 12.03
N PRO A 33 0.95 2.18 13.08
CA PRO A 33 0.81 0.89 13.74
C PRO A 33 -0.31 0.00 13.16
N ILE A 34 -0.15 -1.30 13.35
CA ILE A 34 -1.24 -2.28 13.29
C ILE A 34 -1.71 -2.55 14.71
N MET A 35 -3.01 -2.39 14.95
CA MET A 35 -3.67 -2.75 16.20
C MET A 35 -4.46 -4.04 16.05
N ILE A 36 -4.52 -4.80 17.14
CA ILE A 36 -5.27 -6.05 17.24
C ILE A 36 -6.28 -5.85 18.36
N SER A 37 -7.56 -5.96 18.03
CA SER A 37 -8.64 -5.73 18.99
C SER A 37 -9.31 -7.04 19.41
N ASP A 38 -9.53 -7.17 20.72
CA ASP A 38 -10.19 -8.34 21.33
C ASP A 38 -11.73 -8.22 21.32
N ASP A 39 -12.28 -7.08 20.86
CA ASP A 39 -13.72 -6.74 20.89
C ASP A 39 -14.48 -7.10 19.60
N GLY A 40 -13.84 -7.82 18.68
CA GLY A 40 -14.44 -8.29 17.43
C GLY A 40 -14.19 -7.39 16.21
N TYR A 41 -13.52 -6.25 16.37
CA TYR A 41 -13.06 -5.46 15.21
C TYR A 41 -11.82 -6.06 14.51
N GLY A 42 -11.19 -7.09 15.09
CA GLY A 42 -10.08 -7.82 14.49
C GLY A 42 -8.81 -6.98 14.35
N ILE A 43 -8.12 -7.12 13.21
CA ILE A 43 -6.86 -6.42 12.92
C ILE A 43 -7.14 -5.13 12.14
N VAL A 44 -6.63 -4.01 12.65
CA VAL A 44 -6.83 -2.68 12.09
C VAL A 44 -5.48 -2.01 11.82
N ALA A 45 -5.28 -1.54 10.59
CA ALA A 45 -4.22 -0.59 10.26
C ALA A 45 -4.68 0.81 10.64
N VAL A 46 -4.00 1.47 11.58
CA VAL A 46 -4.38 2.81 12.06
C VAL A 46 -3.80 3.89 11.16
N ASP A 47 -2.59 3.64 10.67
CA ASP A 47 -1.89 4.49 9.73
C ASP A 47 -1.15 3.63 8.70
N ALA A 48 -0.96 4.19 7.50
CA ALA A 48 -0.21 3.55 6.45
C ALA A 48 0.36 4.59 5.48
N ARG A 49 1.60 4.36 5.06
CA ARG A 49 2.27 5.14 4.02
C ARG A 49 2.47 4.29 2.77
N VAL A 50 2.03 4.83 1.63
CA VAL A 50 2.15 4.17 0.31
C VAL A 50 2.96 5.06 -0.62
N VAL A 51 4.06 4.52 -1.15
CA VAL A 51 4.88 5.18 -2.17
C VAL A 51 4.52 4.59 -3.52
N LEU A 52 4.23 5.44 -4.49
CA LEU A 52 3.91 5.03 -5.85
C LEU A 52 5.06 5.34 -6.80
N LYS A 53 5.28 4.46 -7.78
CA LYS A 53 6.13 4.75 -8.94
C LYS A 53 5.64 6.02 -9.63
N PRO A 54 6.56 6.89 -10.10
CA PRO A 54 6.22 8.03 -10.93
C PRO A 54 5.34 7.58 -12.10
N ARG A 55 4.37 8.41 -12.51
CA ARG A 55 3.74 8.16 -13.79
C ARG A 55 4.82 8.33 -14.85
N SER A 56 4.95 7.36 -15.75
CA SER A 56 5.74 7.55 -16.96
C SER A 56 5.21 8.80 -17.65
N GLU A 57 6.06 9.82 -17.80
CA GLU A 57 5.69 11.03 -18.51
C GLU A 57 5.28 10.64 -19.92
N THR A 58 4.00 10.78 -20.26
CA THR A 58 3.60 10.84 -21.66
C THR A 58 4.24 12.10 -22.22
N ARG A 59 5.39 11.90 -22.86
CA ARG A 59 6.21 12.82 -23.64
C ARG A 59 5.46 14.11 -24.02
N ARG A 60 5.69 15.19 -23.26
CA ARG A 60 5.43 16.57 -23.71
C ARG A 60 6.47 17.04 -24.76
N GLN A 61 7.30 16.15 -25.33
CA GLN A 61 8.11 16.48 -26.50
C GLN A 61 7.24 16.37 -27.76
N GLY A 62 6.42 17.39 -27.97
CA GLY A 62 5.73 17.64 -29.24
C GLY A 62 5.55 19.14 -29.54
N MET A 63 5.85 20.03 -28.60
CA MET A 63 5.67 21.48 -28.76
C MET A 63 6.99 22.22 -28.54
N ASN A 64 7.97 21.96 -29.40
CA ASN A 64 9.04 22.90 -29.69
C ASN A 64 9.14 23.04 -31.21
N ALA A 65 8.14 23.70 -31.81
CA ALA A 65 8.36 24.35 -33.09
C ALA A 65 9.12 25.65 -32.81
N GLN A 66 10.39 25.69 -33.23
CA GLN A 66 11.22 26.89 -33.24
C GLN A 66 10.80 27.82 -34.40
N PRO A 67 11.08 29.13 -34.31
CA PRO A 67 10.36 30.19 -35.02
C PRO A 67 10.79 30.32 -36.48
N VAL A 68 9.89 30.85 -37.32
CA VAL A 68 10.19 31.41 -38.65
C VAL A 68 10.39 32.92 -38.55
#